data_AF-G5LUP2-F1
#
_entry.id   AF-G5LUP2-F1
#
_cell.length_a   1.000
_cell.length_b   1.000
_cell.length_c   1.000
_cell.angle_alpha   90.00
_cell.angle_beta   90.00
_cell.angle_gamma   90.00
#
_symmetry.space_group_name_H-M   'P 1'
#
loop_
_entity.id
_entity.type
_entity.pdbx_description
1 polymer ?
#
loop_
_entity_poly.entity_id
_entity_poly.type
_entity_poly.pdbx_seq_one_letter_code
_entity_poly.pdbx_strand_id
1 'polypeptide(L)'
;MDGAGSAAVIINGDNGSLTQAGDLLVTDGAMGIITYGTGNEAKNTGNATVRDADSVGFVVAGEKNTFKNKGDIDVSLNGTGALVSGDMSQVTLDGDINVVSVQDSEGVFSSATGVSVSGDSNAVDITGNVNISADYGQDDLAAGAPPLTGVVVGGNGNTVTLNGALNIDD
;
A
#
# COMPACT_ATOMS: atom_id res chain seq x y z
N MET A 1 7.36 -2.68 -13.12
CA MET A 1 7.30 -1.23 -13.40
C MET A 1 8.43 -0.62 -12.61
N ASP A 2 9.24 0.19 -13.27
CA ASP A 2 10.46 0.78 -12.71
C ASP A 2 10.50 2.22 -13.25
N GLY A 3 10.86 3.16 -12.37
CA GLY A 3 11.20 4.52 -12.71
C GLY A 3 10.25 5.55 -12.12
N ALA A 4 10.85 6.60 -11.55
CA ALA A 4 10.16 7.69 -10.88
C ALA A 4 9.07 8.31 -11.77
N GLY A 5 7.86 8.40 -11.23
CA GLY A 5 6.70 9.00 -11.90
C GLY A 5 6.06 8.12 -12.99
N SER A 6 6.52 6.89 -13.18
CA SER A 6 5.82 5.92 -14.01
C SER A 6 4.57 5.39 -13.29
N ALA A 7 3.55 5.00 -14.07
CA ALA A 7 2.34 4.38 -13.55
C ALA A 7 1.98 3.14 -14.38
N ALA A 8 1.57 2.04 -13.73
CA ALA A 8 1.12 0.84 -14.45
C ALA A 8 -0.21 1.11 -15.16
N VAL A 9 -1.19 1.63 -14.42
CA VAL A 9 -2.51 2.00 -14.94
C VAL A 9 -3.02 3.22 -14.19
N ILE A 10 -3.59 4.17 -14.96
CA ILE A 10 -4.29 5.33 -14.42
C ILE A 10 -5.73 5.30 -14.92
N ILE A 11 -6.69 5.27 -14.00
CA ILE A 11 -8.10 5.54 -14.28
C ILE A 11 -8.35 6.97 -13.85
N ASN A 12 -8.52 7.87 -14.82
CA ASN A 12 -8.79 9.28 -14.56
C ASN A 12 -10.07 9.67 -15.31
N GLY A 13 -11.18 9.78 -14.58
CA GLY A 13 -12.50 10.08 -15.13
C GLY A 13 -13.62 9.69 -14.18
N ASP A 14 -14.84 9.62 -14.72
CA ASP A 14 -16.04 9.32 -13.94
C ASP A 14 -16.57 7.92 -14.26
N ASN A 15 -16.81 7.11 -13.23
CA ASN A 15 -17.39 5.76 -13.34
C ASN A 15 -16.59 4.80 -14.25
N GLY A 16 -15.28 4.98 -14.34
CA GLY A 16 -14.38 4.05 -15.03
C GLY A 16 -14.25 2.72 -14.30
N SER A 17 -13.84 1.66 -15.02
CA SER A 17 -13.64 0.34 -14.44
C SER A 17 -12.33 -0.31 -14.89
N LEU A 18 -11.66 -0.99 -13.98
CA LEU A 18 -10.44 -1.78 -14.24
C LEU A 18 -10.50 -3.11 -13.48
N THR A 19 -10.03 -4.17 -14.13
CA THR A 19 -9.65 -5.42 -13.45
C THR A 19 -8.24 -5.81 -13.89
N GLN A 20 -7.33 -5.87 -12.93
CA GLN A 20 -5.97 -6.36 -13.11
C GLN A 20 -5.82 -7.74 -12.47
N ALA A 21 -5.16 -8.66 -13.17
CA ALA A 21 -5.03 -10.06 -12.75
C ALA A 21 -3.60 -10.60 -12.75
N GLY A 22 -2.67 -9.97 -13.46
CA GLY A 22 -1.25 -10.30 -13.38
C GLY A 22 -0.59 -9.61 -12.19
N ASP A 23 0.51 -10.18 -11.73
CA ASP A 23 1.30 -9.63 -10.63
C ASP A 23 1.89 -8.26 -10.99
N LEU A 24 1.97 -7.40 -9.99
CA LEU A 24 2.54 -6.06 -10.09
C LEU A 24 3.87 -6.03 -9.34
N LEU A 25 4.93 -5.63 -10.05
CA LEU A 25 6.18 -5.21 -9.43
C LEU A 25 6.27 -3.69 -9.57
N VAL A 26 6.35 -2.99 -8.45
CA VAL A 26 6.39 -1.51 -8.39
C VAL A 26 7.65 -1.10 -7.63
N THR A 27 8.64 -0.59 -8.36
CA THR A 27 9.96 -0.23 -7.85
C THR A 27 10.41 1.15 -8.31
N ASP A 28 11.49 1.65 -7.71
CA ASP A 28 12.21 2.84 -8.17
C ASP A 28 11.34 4.11 -8.31
N GLY A 29 10.41 4.32 -7.37
CA GLY A 29 9.51 5.50 -7.34
C GLY A 29 8.32 5.41 -8.30
N ALA A 30 8.01 4.21 -8.81
CA ALA A 30 6.86 3.97 -9.65
C ALA A 30 5.55 3.89 -8.84
N MET A 31 4.43 4.08 -9.52
CA MET A 31 3.10 3.81 -8.98
C MET A 31 2.44 2.64 -9.73
N GLY A 32 1.71 1.78 -9.01
CA GLY A 32 0.98 0.67 -9.62
C GLY A 32 -0.34 1.12 -10.24
N ILE A 33 -1.46 0.81 -9.58
CA ILE A 33 -2.80 1.21 -10.03
C ILE A 33 -3.22 2.50 -9.34
N ILE A 34 -3.63 3.48 -10.14
CA ILE A 34 -4.10 4.76 -9.64
C ILE A 34 -5.56 5.00 -10.05
N THR A 35 -6.42 5.28 -9.08
CA THR A 35 -7.79 5.76 -9.31
C THR A 35 -7.90 7.25 -8.95
N TYR A 36 -8.12 8.07 -9.98
CA TYR A 36 -8.43 9.50 -9.92
C TYR A 36 -9.82 9.77 -10.51
N GLY A 37 -10.43 10.90 -10.15
CA GLY A 37 -11.79 11.26 -10.57
C GLY A 37 -12.85 10.62 -9.67
N THR A 38 -14.07 10.47 -10.18
CA THR A 38 -15.24 10.20 -9.32
C THR A 38 -15.92 8.87 -9.63
N GLY A 39 -16.15 8.05 -8.60
CA GLY A 39 -16.98 6.85 -8.71
C GLY A 39 -16.38 5.70 -9.54
N ASN A 40 -15.06 5.67 -9.75
CA ASN A 40 -14.41 4.59 -10.47
C ASN A 40 -14.36 3.31 -9.64
N GLU A 41 -14.37 2.15 -10.30
CA GLU A 41 -14.15 0.85 -9.68
C GLU A 41 -12.88 0.18 -10.21
N ALA A 42 -11.90 -0.06 -9.34
CA ALA A 42 -10.69 -0.78 -9.69
C ALA A 42 -10.57 -2.05 -8.84
N LYS A 43 -10.27 -3.16 -9.51
CA LYS A 43 -10.05 -4.46 -8.88
C LYS A 43 -8.67 -4.99 -9.24
N ASN A 44 -7.92 -5.44 -8.24
CA ASN A 44 -6.70 -6.20 -8.43
C ASN A 44 -6.86 -7.63 -7.88
N THR A 45 -6.41 -8.61 -8.63
CA THR A 45 -6.44 -10.03 -8.25
C THR A 45 -5.08 -10.72 -8.32
N GLY A 46 -4.08 -10.10 -8.97
CA GLY A 46 -2.69 -10.55 -8.89
C GLY A 46 -2.03 -10.02 -7.62
N ASN A 47 -0.85 -10.54 -7.28
CA ASN A 47 -0.11 -10.03 -6.12
C ASN A 47 0.60 -8.72 -6.47
N ALA A 48 0.94 -7.93 -5.45
CA ALA A 48 1.70 -6.70 -5.62
C ALA A 48 2.95 -6.72 -4.74
N THR A 49 4.11 -6.55 -5.37
CA THR A 49 5.37 -6.31 -4.69
C THR A 49 5.76 -4.85 -4.86
N VAL A 50 5.87 -4.11 -3.76
CA VAL A 50 6.15 -2.67 -3.73
C VAL A 50 7.43 -2.41 -2.94
N ARG A 51 8.44 -1.82 -3.60
CA ARG A 51 9.77 -1.63 -3.03
C ARG A 51 10.36 -0.30 -3.48
N ASP A 52 11.34 0.18 -2.73
CA ASP A 52 12.10 1.40 -2.98
C ASP A 52 11.33 2.69 -2.65
N ALA A 53 12.09 3.76 -2.45
CA ALA A 53 11.56 5.05 -2.07
C ALA A 53 10.56 5.58 -3.10
N ASP A 54 9.52 6.25 -2.61
CA ASP A 54 8.42 6.84 -3.38
C ASP A 54 7.56 5.85 -4.19
N SER A 55 7.84 4.54 -4.10
CA SER A 55 7.03 3.53 -4.79
C SER A 55 5.71 3.29 -4.07
N VAL A 56 4.60 3.28 -4.83
CA VAL A 56 3.26 3.06 -4.27
C VAL A 56 2.49 2.02 -5.08
N GLY A 57 2.06 0.93 -4.43
CA GLY A 57 1.34 -0.15 -5.11
C GLY A 57 -0.02 0.29 -5.65
N PHE A 58 -0.83 0.88 -4.77
CA PHE A 58 -2.18 1.33 -5.10
C PHE A 58 -2.43 2.74 -4.59
N VAL A 59 -2.96 3.61 -5.44
CA VAL A 59 -3.32 4.99 -5.09
C VAL A 59 -4.79 5.22 -5.32
N VAL A 60 -5.53 5.53 -4.25
CA VAL A 60 -6.96 5.86 -4.28
C VAL A 60 -7.12 7.31 -3.86
N ALA A 61 -7.19 8.23 -4.82
CA ALA A 61 -7.04 9.67 -4.57
C ALA A 61 -8.21 10.55 -5.01
N GLY A 62 -9.18 10.03 -5.77
CA GLY A 62 -10.38 10.78 -6.17
C GLY A 62 -11.57 10.66 -5.20
N GLU A 63 -12.77 10.98 -5.66
CA GLU A 63 -13.98 10.98 -4.84
C GLU A 63 -14.81 9.70 -5.07
N LYS A 64 -15.31 9.10 -3.98
CA LYS A 64 -16.26 7.96 -4.04
C LYS A 64 -15.78 6.78 -4.88
N ASN A 65 -14.47 6.61 -5.03
CA ASN A 65 -13.92 5.49 -5.78
C ASN A 65 -14.08 4.20 -4.95
N THR A 66 -14.19 3.08 -5.65
CA THR A 66 -14.19 1.76 -5.05
C THR A 66 -12.94 1.01 -5.51
N PHE A 67 -12.08 0.61 -4.57
CA PHE A 67 -10.91 -0.19 -4.86
C PHE A 67 -10.98 -1.52 -4.10
N LYS A 68 -10.72 -2.63 -4.80
CA LYS A 68 -10.72 -3.98 -4.21
C LYS A 68 -9.44 -4.71 -4.60
N ASN A 69 -8.63 -5.07 -3.61
CA ASN A 69 -7.43 -5.87 -3.83
C ASN A 69 -7.61 -7.26 -3.20
N LYS A 70 -7.47 -8.30 -4.00
CA LYS A 70 -7.54 -9.70 -3.54
C LYS A 70 -6.17 -10.35 -3.38
N GLY A 71 -5.19 -9.96 -4.18
CA GLY A 71 -3.83 -10.53 -4.08
C GLY A 71 -3.07 -9.96 -2.90
N ASP A 72 -1.99 -10.61 -2.51
CA ASP A 72 -1.17 -10.15 -1.39
C ASP A 72 -0.39 -8.88 -1.77
N ILE A 73 -0.07 -8.07 -0.76
CA ILE A 73 0.71 -6.83 -0.90
C ILE A 73 2.00 -6.99 -0.08
N ASP A 74 3.12 -7.20 -0.77
CA ASP A 74 4.45 -7.28 -0.16
C ASP A 74 5.15 -5.93 -0.25
N VAL A 75 5.54 -5.35 0.89
CA VAL A 75 6.08 -3.98 0.98
C VAL A 75 7.43 -3.98 1.70
N SER A 76 8.42 -3.28 1.14
CA SER A 76 9.74 -3.11 1.75
C SER A 76 10.48 -1.86 1.21
N LEU A 77 11.68 -1.56 1.71
CA LEU A 77 12.59 -0.54 1.16
C LEU A 77 11.99 0.87 0.96
N ASN A 78 11.24 1.37 1.93
CA ASN A 78 10.49 2.65 1.91
C ASN A 78 9.28 2.68 0.95
N GLY A 79 8.86 1.53 0.42
CA GLY A 79 7.64 1.42 -0.36
C GLY A 79 6.37 1.63 0.47
N THR A 80 5.28 1.99 -0.21
CA THR A 80 3.92 2.06 0.34
C THR A 80 2.98 1.10 -0.38
N GLY A 81 2.38 0.14 0.32
CA GLY A 81 1.48 -0.84 -0.29
C GLY A 81 0.22 -0.20 -0.91
N ALA A 82 -0.57 0.46 -0.07
CA ALA A 82 -1.76 1.20 -0.48
C ALA A 82 -1.79 2.61 0.13
N LEU A 83 -2.03 3.61 -0.71
CA LEU A 83 -2.26 5.01 -0.34
C LEU A 83 -3.71 5.39 -0.64
N VAL A 84 -4.46 5.70 0.40
CA VAL A 84 -5.87 6.15 0.33
C VAL A 84 -5.93 7.62 0.71
N SER A 85 -5.83 8.48 -0.30
CA SER A 85 -5.78 9.93 -0.16
C SER A 85 -7.03 10.65 -0.68
N GLY A 86 -8.04 9.90 -1.14
CA GLY A 86 -9.27 10.41 -1.73
C GLY A 86 -10.31 10.88 -0.71
N ASP A 87 -11.52 11.15 -1.19
CA ASP A 87 -12.66 11.54 -0.34
C ASP A 87 -13.83 10.56 -0.51
N MET A 88 -14.47 10.16 0.58
CA MET A 88 -15.61 9.23 0.61
C MET A 88 -15.38 7.93 -0.18
N SER A 89 -14.13 7.49 -0.34
CA SER A 89 -13.81 6.29 -1.12
C SER A 89 -13.93 5.03 -0.26
N GLN A 90 -14.23 3.91 -0.93
CA GLN A 90 -14.35 2.60 -0.32
C GLN A 90 -13.20 1.71 -0.79
N VAL A 91 -12.42 1.20 0.13
CA VAL A 91 -11.24 0.38 -0.15
C VAL A 91 -11.37 -0.94 0.59
N THR A 92 -11.20 -2.05 -0.12
CA THR A 92 -11.16 -3.39 0.46
C THR A 92 -9.83 -4.05 0.12
N LEU A 93 -9.11 -4.51 1.16
CA LEU A 93 -7.84 -5.21 1.05
C LEU A 93 -8.04 -6.63 1.60
N ASP A 94 -8.37 -7.57 0.70
CA ASP A 94 -8.66 -8.97 1.05
C ASP A 94 -7.42 -9.85 1.14
N GLY A 95 -6.37 -9.54 0.36
CA GLY A 95 -5.09 -10.22 0.47
C GLY A 95 -4.31 -9.78 1.71
N ASP A 96 -3.30 -10.57 2.09
CA ASP A 96 -2.45 -10.24 3.21
C ASP A 96 -1.54 -9.06 2.85
N ILE A 97 -1.27 -8.20 3.84
CA ILE A 97 -0.36 -7.07 3.74
C ILE A 97 0.89 -7.44 4.52
N ASN A 98 1.99 -7.68 3.82
CA ASN A 98 3.27 -8.08 4.38
C ASN A 98 4.23 -6.89 4.35
N VAL A 99 4.52 -6.31 5.51
CA VAL A 99 5.46 -5.20 5.67
C VAL A 99 6.75 -5.77 6.24
N VAL A 100 7.79 -5.82 5.41
CA VAL A 100 9.04 -6.52 5.77
C VAL A 100 10.23 -5.57 5.74
N SER A 101 11.07 -5.70 6.77
CA SER A 101 12.40 -5.08 6.78
C SER A 101 13.34 -5.89 5.90
N VAL A 102 14.02 -5.21 4.98
CA VAL A 102 15.10 -5.79 4.17
C VAL A 102 16.18 -4.74 3.96
N GLN A 103 17.41 -5.20 3.72
CA GLN A 103 18.53 -4.32 3.38
C GLN A 103 18.50 -3.96 1.90
N ASP A 104 18.90 -2.72 1.59
CA ASP A 104 19.19 -2.30 0.22
C ASP A 104 20.58 -2.81 -0.25
N SER A 105 21.01 -2.35 -1.43
CA SER A 105 22.32 -2.72 -1.99
C SER A 105 23.53 -2.20 -1.19
N GLU A 106 23.32 -1.23 -0.31
CA GLU A 106 24.36 -0.67 0.57
C GLU A 106 24.37 -1.36 1.96
N GLY A 107 23.48 -2.33 2.18
CA GLY A 107 23.34 -3.05 3.44
C GLY A 107 22.52 -2.30 4.49
N VAL A 108 21.81 -1.24 4.09
CA VAL A 108 21.05 -0.38 5.00
C VAL A 108 19.60 -0.81 5.06
N PHE A 109 19.08 -0.98 6.27
CA PHE A 109 17.66 -1.22 6.48
C PHE A 109 16.85 0.06 6.22
N SER A 110 15.62 -0.14 5.74
CA SER A 110 14.70 0.95 5.40
C SER A 110 13.35 0.72 6.05
N SER A 111 12.58 1.80 6.19
CA SER A 111 11.18 1.73 6.64
C SER A 111 10.32 1.03 5.60
N ALA A 112 9.04 0.78 5.89
CA ALA A 112 8.03 0.44 4.90
C ALA A 112 6.64 0.74 5.46
N THR A 113 5.67 1.03 4.60
CA THR A 113 4.29 1.30 5.01
C THR A 113 3.31 0.38 4.29
N GLY A 114 2.58 -0.45 5.01
CA GLY A 114 1.54 -1.31 4.43
C GLY A 114 0.41 -0.49 3.82
N VAL A 115 -0.30 0.27 4.68
CA VAL A 115 -1.43 1.11 4.29
C VAL A 115 -1.30 2.50 4.89
N SER A 116 -1.47 3.52 4.06
CA SER A 116 -1.55 4.92 4.46
C SER A 116 -2.91 5.49 4.08
N VAL A 117 -3.65 6.00 5.04
CA VAL A 117 -4.95 6.65 4.84
C VAL A 117 -4.83 8.11 5.25
N SER A 118 -4.88 9.03 4.28
CA SER A 118 -4.60 10.45 4.52
C SER A 118 -5.69 11.40 4.01
N GLY A 119 -6.65 10.88 3.24
CA GLY A 119 -7.77 11.66 2.69
C GLY A 119 -8.86 11.94 3.72
N ASP A 120 -10.10 12.13 3.27
CA ASP A 120 -11.24 12.39 4.16
C ASP A 120 -12.37 11.38 3.96
N SER A 121 -13.09 11.05 5.04
CA SER A 121 -14.30 10.22 5.02
C SER A 121 -14.18 8.86 4.30
N ASN A 122 -12.97 8.32 4.17
CA ASN A 122 -12.76 7.04 3.49
C ASN A 122 -13.13 5.89 4.42
N ALA A 123 -13.66 4.81 3.83
CA ALA A 123 -13.85 3.53 4.49
C ALA A 123 -12.84 2.52 3.94
N VAL A 124 -11.94 2.03 4.80
CA VAL A 124 -10.94 1.03 4.45
C VAL A 124 -11.17 -0.23 5.26
N ASP A 125 -11.55 -1.31 4.59
CA ASP A 125 -11.72 -2.63 5.19
C ASP A 125 -10.55 -3.53 4.82
N ILE A 126 -9.75 -3.89 5.81
CA ILE A 126 -8.65 -4.84 5.68
C ILE A 126 -9.16 -6.18 6.19
N THR A 127 -9.43 -7.11 5.27
CA THR A 127 -9.96 -8.44 5.63
C THR A 127 -8.86 -9.49 5.69
N GLY A 128 -7.78 -9.32 4.92
CA GLY A 128 -6.54 -10.05 5.08
C GLY A 128 -5.79 -9.66 6.35
N ASN A 129 -4.69 -10.35 6.61
CA ASN A 129 -3.82 -10.05 7.76
C ASN A 129 -2.92 -8.85 7.45
N VAL A 130 -2.51 -8.14 8.49
CA VAL A 130 -1.38 -7.21 8.45
C VAL A 130 -0.22 -7.87 9.19
N ASN A 131 0.80 -8.26 8.44
CA ASN A 131 2.00 -8.92 8.95
C ASN A 131 3.14 -7.89 8.91
N ILE A 132 3.75 -7.63 10.07
CA ILE A 132 4.91 -6.76 10.19
C ILE A 132 6.08 -7.62 10.66
N SER A 133 7.14 -7.71 9.85
CA SER A 133 8.29 -8.54 10.18
C SER A 133 9.58 -7.76 10.01
N ALA A 134 10.30 -7.60 11.12
CA ALA A 134 11.66 -7.11 11.13
C ALA A 134 12.62 -8.25 11.50
N ASP A 135 13.82 -8.22 10.92
CA ASP A 135 14.94 -9.10 11.29
C ASP A 135 16.16 -8.21 11.53
N TYR A 136 16.04 -7.32 12.52
CA TYR A 136 17.12 -6.40 12.88
C TYR A 136 18.14 -7.09 13.77
N GLY A 137 19.43 -6.86 13.50
CA GLY A 137 20.47 -7.20 14.45
C GLY A 137 20.35 -6.34 15.72
N GLN A 138 20.84 -6.86 16.86
CA GLN A 138 20.87 -6.11 18.13
C GLN A 138 21.59 -4.76 18.02
N ASP A 139 22.64 -4.70 17.19
CA ASP A 139 23.41 -3.47 16.95
C ASP A 139 22.61 -2.47 16.09
N ASP A 140 21.79 -2.95 15.16
CA ASP A 140 20.93 -2.11 14.30
C ASP A 140 19.79 -1.47 15.10
N LEU A 141 19.17 -2.24 15.99
CA LEU A 141 18.16 -1.72 16.92
C LEU A 141 18.74 -0.61 17.82
N ALA A 142 19.95 -0.81 18.35
CA ALA A 142 20.63 0.19 19.16
C ALA A 142 21.02 1.46 18.38
N ALA A 143 21.24 1.33 17.07
CA ALA A 143 21.51 2.45 16.15
C ALA A 143 20.23 3.19 15.71
N GLY A 144 19.04 2.71 16.10
CA GLY A 144 17.76 3.31 15.75
C GLY A 144 17.25 2.85 14.38
N ALA A 145 17.18 1.54 14.18
CA ALA A 145 16.59 0.92 13.00
C ALA A 145 15.26 1.60 12.59
N PRO A 146 15.04 1.84 11.29
CA PRO A 146 13.88 2.59 10.83
C PRO A 146 12.59 1.81 11.10
N PRO A 147 11.49 2.47 11.52
CA PRO A 147 10.27 1.77 11.88
C PRO A 147 9.55 1.20 10.66
N LEU A 148 8.95 0.02 10.81
CA LEU A 148 7.94 -0.49 9.89
C LEU A 148 6.55 -0.03 10.34
N THR A 149 5.70 0.33 9.39
CA THR A 149 4.32 0.77 9.64
C THR A 149 3.35 -0.17 8.95
N GLY A 150 2.52 -0.86 9.73
CA GLY A 150 1.42 -1.66 9.16
C GLY A 150 0.35 -0.77 8.53
N VAL A 151 -0.26 0.07 9.36
CA VAL A 151 -1.32 1.00 8.96
C VAL A 151 -1.12 2.35 9.65
N VAL A 152 -1.21 3.44 8.89
CA VAL A 152 -1.25 4.81 9.41
C VAL A 152 -2.51 5.52 8.91
N VAL A 153 -3.19 6.23 9.82
CA VAL A 153 -4.43 6.94 9.54
C VAL A 153 -4.31 8.39 9.98
N GLY A 154 -4.51 9.30 9.04
CA GLY A 154 -4.63 10.74 9.22
C GLY A 154 -5.92 11.26 8.60
N GLY A 155 -5.96 12.56 8.28
CA GLY A 155 -7.13 13.22 7.69
C GLY A 155 -8.35 13.25 8.62
N ASN A 156 -9.54 13.49 8.07
CA ASN A 156 -10.77 13.64 8.85
C ASN A 156 -11.82 12.60 8.48
N GLY A 157 -12.47 12.01 9.49
CA GLY A 157 -13.63 11.14 9.27
C GLY A 157 -13.33 9.80 8.60
N ASN A 158 -12.06 9.42 8.43
CA ASN A 158 -11.71 8.10 7.92
C ASN A 158 -12.08 7.00 8.93
N THR A 159 -12.57 5.88 8.42
CA THR A 159 -12.80 4.65 9.16
C THR A 159 -11.91 3.56 8.57
N VAL A 160 -11.09 2.94 9.41
CA VAL A 160 -10.28 1.78 9.03
C VAL A 160 -10.65 0.61 9.92
N THR A 161 -11.08 -0.48 9.31
CA THR A 161 -11.43 -1.72 10.00
C THR A 161 -10.42 -2.78 9.64
N LEU A 162 -9.77 -3.37 10.65
CA LEU A 162 -8.99 -4.60 10.49
C LEU A 162 -9.84 -5.78 10.97
N ASN A 163 -10.27 -6.62 10.04
CA ASN A 163 -11.03 -7.85 10.30
C ASN A 163 -10.13 -9.09 10.31
N GLY A 164 -8.93 -9.02 9.72
CA GLY A 164 -7.88 -10.04 9.84
C GLY A 164 -7.07 -9.92 11.12
N ALA A 165 -5.94 -10.62 11.18
CA ALA A 165 -4.99 -10.51 12.29
C ALA A 165 -3.98 -9.39 12.08
N LEU A 166 -3.48 -8.83 13.18
CA LEU A 166 -2.24 -8.06 13.20
C LEU A 166 -1.15 -8.94 13.80
N ASN A 167 -0.15 -9.30 13.00
CA ASN A 167 0.99 -10.11 13.41
C ASN A 167 2.25 -9.23 13.39
N ILE A 168 3.06 -9.31 14.45
CA ILE A 168 4.29 -8.52 14.59
C ILE A 168 5.39 -9.48 15.05
N ASP A 169 6.38 -9.67 14.18
CA ASP A 169 7.59 -10.45 14.43
C ASP A 169 8.81 -9.51 14.37
N ASP A 170 9.68 -9.59 15.39
CA ASP A 170 10.94 -8.83 15.56
C ASP A 170 12.00 -9.76 16.16
#